data_AF-A0A662U749-F1
#
_entry.id   AF-A0A662U749-F1
#
_cell.length_a   1.000
_cell.length_b   1.000
_cell.length_c   1.000
_cell.angle_alpha   90.00
_cell.angle_beta   90.00
_cell.angle_gamma   90.00
#
_symmetry.space_group_name_H-M   'P 1'
#
loop_
_entity.id
_entity.type
_entity.pdbx_description
1 polymer ?
#
loop_
_entity_poly.entity_id
_entity_poly.type
_entity_poly.pdbx_seq_one_letter_code
_entity_poly.pdbx_strand_id
1 'polypeptide(L)'
;MAGVTISKVVKEKSGKYISIEIGASQDCVISHVSITGDFFAFPPEVIDEVEKYLRGKKAAKSLIDSIRLLVSTVEFAGVSREKFLDLLAHVLEEVSRSCEVSARN
;
A
#
# COMPACT_ATOMS: atom_id res chain seq x y z
N MET A 1 4.22 20.55 -8.25
CA MET A 1 5.13 19.39 -8.32
C MET A 1 4.27 18.19 -8.70
N ALA A 2 4.40 17.70 -9.94
CA ALA A 2 3.58 16.60 -10.42
C ALA A 2 4.19 15.28 -9.95
N GLY A 3 3.65 14.71 -8.88
CA GLY A 3 3.95 13.33 -8.47
C GLY A 3 3.11 12.32 -9.26
N VAL A 4 3.35 11.04 -9.01
CA VAL A 4 2.49 9.95 -9.49
C VAL A 4 1.61 9.48 -8.34
N THR A 5 0.30 9.34 -8.60
CA THR A 5 -0.63 8.72 -7.65
C THR A 5 -1.24 7.50 -8.31
N ILE A 6 -1.09 6.34 -7.68
CA ILE A 6 -1.70 5.09 -8.12
C ILE A 6 -2.68 4.65 -7.05
N SER A 7 -3.94 4.52 -7.45
CA SER A 7 -4.99 3.93 -6.63
C SER A 7 -5.47 2.63 -7.24
N LYS A 8 -5.67 1.62 -6.40
CA LYS A 8 -6.11 0.30 -6.82
C LYS A 8 -7.15 -0.22 -5.86
N VAL A 9 -8.28 -0.62 -6.42
CA VAL A 9 -9.39 -1.21 -5.67
C VAL A 9 -9.51 -2.67 -6.06
N VAL A 10 -9.56 -3.54 -5.05
CA VAL A 10 -9.85 -4.95 -5.26
C VAL A 10 -11.06 -5.34 -4.45
N LYS A 11 -11.96 -6.05 -5.13
CA LYS A 11 -13.17 -6.61 -4.56
C LYS A 11 -12.93 -8.07 -4.23
N GLU A 12 -13.12 -8.43 -2.97
CA GLU A 12 -13.04 -9.82 -2.52
C GLU A 12 -14.35 -10.56 -2.79
N LYS A 13 -14.28 -11.89 -2.91
CA LYS A 13 -15.45 -12.73 -3.21
C LYS A 13 -16.53 -12.68 -2.13
N SER A 14 -16.16 -12.33 -0.90
CA SER A 14 -17.10 -12.07 0.21
C SER A 14 -17.89 -10.75 0.08
N GLY A 15 -17.69 -9.97 -0.99
CA GLY A 15 -18.41 -8.72 -1.23
C GLY A 15 -17.75 -7.48 -0.61
N LYS A 16 -16.74 -7.67 0.24
CA LYS A 16 -15.92 -6.61 0.82
C LYS A 16 -14.88 -6.11 -0.18
N TYR A 17 -14.45 -4.86 -0.05
CA TYR A 17 -13.47 -4.24 -0.94
C TYR A 17 -12.34 -3.58 -0.15
N ILE A 18 -11.16 -3.51 -0.76
CA ILE A 18 -10.01 -2.75 -0.28
C ILE A 18 -9.54 -1.83 -1.38
N SER A 19 -9.35 -0.57 -1.04
CA SER A 19 -8.81 0.48 -1.86
C SER A 19 -7.48 0.93 -1.24
N ILE A 20 -6.40 0.76 -1.99
CA ILE A 20 -5.07 1.22 -1.61
C ILE A 20 -4.68 2.32 -2.58
N GLU A 21 -4.42 3.50 -2.04
CA GLU A 21 -3.91 4.64 -2.77
C GLU A 21 -2.51 4.99 -2.28
N ILE A 22 -1.55 5.05 -3.20
CA ILE A 22 -0.17 5.43 -2.90
C ILE A 22 0.22 6.55 -3.86
N GLY A 23 0.56 7.70 -3.29
CA GLY A 23 1.14 8.84 -3.98
C GLY A 23 2.64 8.92 -3.74
N ALA A 24 3.42 9.08 -4.80
CA ALA A 24 4.86 9.31 -4.74
C ALA A 24 5.24 10.61 -5.49
N SER A 25 6.26 11.28 -4.98
CA SER A 25 6.90 12.42 -5.64
C SER A 25 7.80 11.98 -6.80
N GLN A 26 8.28 12.95 -7.59
CA GLN A 26 9.21 12.70 -8.70
C GLN A 26 10.52 12.02 -8.25
N ASP A 27 10.95 12.23 -7.01
CA ASP A 27 12.12 11.57 -6.40
C ASP A 27 11.86 10.11 -5.96
N CYS A 28 10.70 9.55 -6.33
CA CYS A 28 10.22 8.23 -5.95
C CYS A 28 10.02 8.04 -4.45
N VAL A 29 9.83 9.14 -3.73
CA VAL A 29 9.51 9.16 -2.31
C VAL A 29 8.00 9.13 -2.16
N ILE A 30 7.49 8.17 -1.40
CA ILE A 30 6.07 8.04 -1.07
C ILE A 30 5.66 9.27 -0.25
N SER A 31 4.80 10.10 -0.83
CA SER A 31 4.28 11.32 -0.22
C SER A 31 3.02 11.07 0.59
N HIS A 32 2.18 10.14 0.13
CA HIS A 32 0.93 9.78 0.77
C HIS A 32 0.61 8.29 0.56
N VAL A 33 0.02 7.68 1.57
CA VAL A 33 -0.60 6.35 1.51
C VAL A 33 -1.95 6.47 2.18
N SER A 34 -2.97 5.92 1.56
CA SER A 34 -4.31 5.80 2.09
C SER A 34 -4.82 4.39 1.86
N ILE A 35 -5.09 3.68 2.95
CA ILE A 35 -5.64 2.32 2.93
C ILE A 35 -7.07 2.40 3.45
N THR A 36 -8.03 2.25 2.55
CA THR A 36 -9.46 2.33 2.86
C THR A 36 -10.17 1.06 2.40
N GLY A 37 -11.28 0.72 3.03
CA GLY A 37 -12.06 -0.45 2.61
C GLY A 37 -13.02 -0.95 3.68
N ASP A 38 -13.78 -1.95 3.30
CA ASP A 38 -14.79 -2.61 4.14
C ASP A 38 -14.21 -3.82 4.89
N PHE A 39 -12.98 -3.66 5.38
CA PHE A 39 -12.27 -4.67 6.15
C PHE A 39 -12.07 -4.20 7.59
N PHE A 40 -11.95 -5.16 8.50
CA PHE A 40 -11.55 -4.88 9.87
C PHE A 40 -10.13 -5.41 10.07
N ALA A 41 -9.30 -4.62 10.74
CA ALA A 41 -7.97 -5.03 11.19
C ALA A 41 -7.91 -4.83 12.70
N PHE A 42 -7.54 -5.88 13.43
CA PHE A 42 -7.36 -5.82 14.88
C PHE A 42 -5.91 -6.19 15.21
N PRO A 43 -5.14 -5.27 15.85
CA PRO A 43 -5.49 -3.89 16.18
C PRO A 43 -5.54 -2.95 14.95
N PRO A 44 -6.42 -1.93 14.94
CA PRO A 44 -6.52 -0.99 13.82
C PRO A 44 -5.29 -0.08 13.69
N GLU A 45 -4.58 0.16 14.81
CA GLU A 45 -3.35 0.97 14.87
C GLU A 45 -2.26 0.47 13.93
N VAL A 46 -2.25 -0.83 13.60
CA VAL A 46 -1.24 -1.39 12.70
C VAL A 46 -1.39 -0.88 11.28
N ILE A 47 -2.62 -0.57 10.84
CA ILE A 47 -2.84 0.02 9.51
C ILE A 47 -2.23 1.42 9.46
N ASP A 48 -2.49 2.24 10.48
CA ASP A 48 -1.88 3.57 10.64
C ASP A 48 -0.34 3.50 10.65
N GLU A 49 0.23 2.52 11.37
CA GLU A 49 1.68 2.31 11.41
C GLU A 49 2.25 1.93 10.04
N VAL A 50 1.54 1.09 9.28
CA VAL A 50 1.93 0.72 7.91
C VAL A 50 1.93 1.96 6.99
N GLU A 51 0.91 2.80 7.07
CA GLU A 51 0.80 4.03 6.28
C GLU A 51 1.92 5.02 6.61
N LYS A 52 2.18 5.23 7.91
CA LYS A 52 3.29 6.08 8.38
C LYS A 52 4.65 5.52 7.97
N TYR A 53 4.83 4.21 8.05
CA TYR A 53 6.08 3.55 7.71
C TYR A 53 6.42 3.67 6.22
N LEU A 54 5.41 3.61 5.36
CA LEU A 54 5.56 3.81 3.93
C LEU A 54 5.83 5.28 3.59
N ARG A 55 5.19 6.21 4.29
CA ARG A 55 5.33 7.65 4.04
C ARG A 55 6.76 8.12 4.28
N GLY A 56 7.32 8.83 3.32
CA GLY A 56 8.69 9.34 3.35
C GLY A 56 9.76 8.33 2.94
N LYS A 57 9.39 7.08 2.63
CA LYS A 57 10.32 6.08 2.07
C LYS A 57 10.27 6.05 0.55
N LYS A 58 11.36 5.59 -0.06
CA LYS A 58 11.37 5.33 -1.50
C LYS A 58 10.46 4.15 -1.83
N ALA A 59 9.64 4.28 -2.86
CA ALA A 59 8.83 3.19 -3.38
C ALA A 59 9.77 2.04 -3.76
N ALA A 60 9.71 0.95 -2.98
CA ALA A 60 10.58 -0.19 -3.14
C ALA A 60 9.87 -1.45 -2.68
N LYS A 61 10.07 -2.55 -3.42
CA LYS A 61 9.49 -3.85 -3.09
C LYS A 61 9.93 -4.36 -1.71
N SER A 62 11.11 -3.96 -1.24
CA SER A 62 11.61 -4.33 0.09
C SER A 62 10.75 -3.85 1.25
N LEU A 63 9.89 -2.82 1.05
CA LEU A 63 8.98 -2.35 2.09
C LEU A 63 7.89 -3.38 2.43
N ILE A 64 7.56 -4.26 1.47
CA ILE A 64 6.54 -5.30 1.69
C ILE A 64 6.94 -6.28 2.78
N ASP A 65 8.23 -6.58 2.90
CA ASP A 65 8.74 -7.54 3.88
C ASP A 65 8.58 -7.01 5.31
N SER A 66 8.85 -5.71 5.49
CA SER A 66 8.59 -5.03 6.77
C SER A 66 7.10 -5.01 7.11
N ILE A 67 6.24 -4.73 6.12
CA ILE A 67 4.79 -4.70 6.33
C ILE A 67 4.27 -6.10 6.66
N ARG A 68 4.75 -7.12 5.98
CA ARG A 68 4.41 -8.52 6.24
C ARG A 68 4.70 -8.92 7.69
N LEU A 69 5.82 -8.46 8.25
CA LEU A 69 6.15 -8.67 9.66
C LEU A 69 5.20 -7.91 10.59
N LEU A 70 4.89 -6.64 10.29
CA LEU A 70 3.97 -5.82 11.08
C LEU A 70 2.55 -6.40 11.12
N VAL A 71 2.05 -6.84 9.97
CA VAL A 71 0.69 -7.41 9.87
C VAL A 71 0.63 -8.90 10.24
N SER A 72 1.76 -9.52 10.59
CA SER A 72 1.82 -10.93 10.96
C SER A 72 0.99 -11.25 12.21
N THR A 73 0.92 -10.28 13.12
CA THR A 73 0.14 -10.36 14.37
C THR A 73 -1.26 -9.75 14.25
N VAL A 74 -1.61 -9.21 13.07
CA VAL A 74 -2.91 -8.58 12.83
C VAL A 74 -3.93 -9.60 12.36
N GLU A 75 -5.10 -9.59 13.00
CA GLU A 75 -6.26 -10.30 12.50
C GLU A 75 -7.03 -9.43 11.51
N PHE A 76 -7.12 -9.91 10.27
CA PHE A 76 -7.94 -9.29 9.24
C PHE A 76 -9.29 -10.00 9.18
N ALA A 77 -10.36 -9.23 9.36
CA ALA A 77 -11.74 -9.70 9.25
C ALA A 77 -12.41 -9.14 8.00
N GLY A 78 -12.70 -10.04 7.06
CA GLY A 78 -13.36 -9.73 5.80
C GLY A 78 -12.43 -9.57 4.58
N VAL A 79 -11.12 -9.59 4.80
CA VAL A 79 -10.11 -9.79 3.74
C VAL A 79 -9.06 -10.78 4.23
N SER A 80 -8.53 -11.59 3.33
CA SER A 80 -7.34 -12.39 3.63
C SER A 80 -6.10 -11.50 3.69
N ARG A 81 -5.26 -11.69 4.71
CA ARG A 81 -3.94 -11.05 4.85
C ARG A 81 -3.09 -11.16 3.59
N GLU A 82 -3.08 -12.35 2.98
CA GLU A 82 -2.34 -12.61 1.74
C GLU A 82 -2.80 -11.69 0.62
N LYS A 83 -4.12 -11.49 0.48
CA LYS A 83 -4.71 -10.61 -0.54
C LYS A 83 -4.29 -9.16 -0.32
N PHE A 84 -4.33 -8.70 0.93
CA PHE A 84 -3.90 -7.35 1.30
C PHE A 84 -2.43 -7.11 0.95
N LEU A 85 -1.56 -8.04 1.33
CA LEU A 85 -0.13 -7.98 1.02
C LEU A 85 0.12 -8.02 -0.49
N ASP A 86 -0.58 -8.88 -1.22
CA ASP A 86 -0.48 -8.99 -2.67
C ASP A 86 -0.88 -7.67 -3.36
N LEU A 87 -2.01 -7.07 -2.96
CA LEU A 87 -2.43 -5.74 -3.44
C LEU A 87 -1.36 -4.70 -3.21
N LEU A 88 -0.88 -4.61 -1.97
CA LEU A 88 0.04 -3.56 -1.57
C LEU A 88 1.38 -3.72 -2.29
N ALA A 89 1.84 -4.97 -2.48
CA ALA A 89 3.01 -5.29 -3.29
C ALA A 89 2.83 -4.85 -4.75
N HIS A 90 1.66 -5.14 -5.33
CA HIS A 90 1.34 -4.74 -6.70
C HIS A 90 1.33 -3.22 -6.86
N VAL A 91 0.66 -2.48 -5.97
CA VAL A 91 0.60 -1.01 -6.05
C VAL A 91 2.00 -0.41 -5.85
N LEU A 92 2.77 -0.89 -4.86
CA LEU A 92 4.14 -0.42 -4.64
C LEU A 92 5.05 -0.67 -5.85
N GLU A 93 4.93 -1.83 -6.49
CA GLU A 93 5.71 -2.15 -7.68
C GLU A 93 5.33 -1.25 -8.87
N GLU A 94 4.04 -0.97 -9.05
CA GLU A 94 3.58 -0.03 -10.08
C GLU A 94 4.07 1.40 -9.81
N VAL A 95 4.01 1.87 -8.55
CA VAL A 95 4.50 3.20 -8.18
C VAL A 95 6.00 3.31 -8.42
N SER A 96 6.76 2.29 -8.04
CA SER A 96 8.21 2.25 -8.25
C SER A 96 8.55 2.33 -9.74
N ARG A 97 7.91 1.51 -10.58
CA ARG A 97 8.12 1.55 -12.04
C ARG A 97 7.71 2.88 -12.64
N SER A 98 6.52 3.38 -12.28
CA SER A 98 6.01 4.62 -12.86
C SER A 98 6.92 5.79 -12.52
N CYS A 99 7.49 5.80 -11.31
CA CYS A 99 8.44 6.82 -10.93
C CYS A 99 9.79 6.71 -11.67
N GLU A 100 10.34 5.51 -11.88
CA GLU A 100 11.56 5.33 -12.69
C GLU A 100 11.35 5.80 -14.14
N VAL A 101 10.15 5.62 -14.69
CA VAL A 101 9.78 6.12 -16.02
C VAL A 101 9.63 7.64 -16.03
N SER A 102 8.97 8.22 -15.02
CA SER A 102 8.80 9.67 -14.89
C SER A 102 10.09 10.44 -14.60
N ALA A 103 11.10 9.81 -13.99
CA ALA A 103 12.41 10.43 -13.76
C ALA A 103 13.27 10.50 -15.02
N ARG A 104 12.89 9.80 -16.11
CA ARG A 104 13.67 9.67 -17.35
C ARG A 104 13.13 10.52 -18.51
N ASN A 105 12.07 11.30 -18.28
CA ASN A 105 11.45 12.21 -19.26
C ASN A 105 11.40 13.64 -18.71
#